data_AF-A0A345DQM3-F1
#
_entry.id   AF-A0A345DQM3-F1
#
_cell.length_a   1.000
_cell.length_b   1.000
_cell.length_c   1.000
_cell.angle_alpha   90.00
_cell.angle_beta   90.00
_cell.angle_gamma   90.00
#
_symmetry.space_group_name_H-M   'P 1'
#
loop_
_entity.id
_entity.type
_entity.pdbx_description
1 polymer ?
#
loop_
_entity_poly.entity_id
_entity_poly.type
_entity_poly.pdbx_seq_one_letter_code
_entity_poly.pdbx_strand_id
1 'polypeptide(L)' 'MSLQTNKKQQAIKLLKKQINNLNSTLNLLSENKNSDFDQKDLEKINTKIKNIKTILDEIKNN' A
#
# COMPACT_ATOMS: atom_id res chain seq x y z
N MET A 1 -10.81 7.84 -25.08
CA MET A 1 -10.96 7.59 -23.62
C MET A 1 -11.39 8.89 -22.96
N SER A 2 -12.39 8.86 -22.08
CA SER A 2 -12.85 10.07 -21.38
C SER A 2 -11.80 10.54 -20.36
N LEU A 3 -11.80 11.84 -20.05
CA LEU A 3 -10.90 12.46 -19.06
C LEU A 3 -10.94 11.75 -17.70
N GLN A 4 -12.08 11.12 -17.38
CA GLN A 4 -12.35 10.40 -16.14
C GLN A 4 -11.61 9.06 -16.06
N THR A 5 -11.51 8.31 -17.17
CA THR A 5 -10.73 7.07 -17.24
C THR A 5 -9.24 7.32 -17.00
N ASN A 6 -8.72 8.44 -17.51
CA ASN A 6 -7.31 8.82 -17.37
C ASN A 6 -6.96 9.22 -15.92
N LYS A 7 -7.81 10.01 -15.26
CA LYS A 7 -7.65 10.36 -13.83
C LYS A 7 -7.70 9.13 -12.92
N LYS A 8 -8.62 8.19 -13.19
CA LYS A 8 -8.74 6.92 -12.45
C LYS A 8 -7.47 6.06 -12.58
N GLN A 9 -6.94 5.91 -13.80
CA GLN A 9 -5.69 5.17 -14.02
C GLN A 9 -4.47 5.82 -13.34
N GLN A 10 -4.38 7.16 -13.35
CA GLN A 10 -3.31 7.87 -12.65
C GLN A 10 -3.40 7.70 -11.14
N ALA A 11 -4.59 7.80 -10.55
CA ALA A 11 -4.82 7.55 -9.13
C ALA A 11 -4.42 6.11 -8.75
N ILE A 12 -4.82 5.11 -9.55
CA ILE A 12 -4.43 3.71 -9.36
C ILE A 12 -2.90 3.55 -9.39
N LYS A 13 -2.22 4.22 -10.33
CA LYS A 13 -0.75 4.16 -10.44
C LYS A 13 -0.06 4.76 -9.21
N LEU A 14 -0.55 5.90 -8.72
CA LEU A 14 -0.02 6.53 -7.51
C LEU A 14 -0.22 5.66 -6.27
N LEU A 15 -1.42 5.08 -6.11
CA LEU A 15 -1.72 4.16 -5.01
C LEU A 15 -0.83 2.91 -5.04
N LYS A 16 -0.61 2.30 -6.22
CA LYS A 16 0.34 1.19 -6.36
C LYS A 16 1.75 1.57 -5.89
N LYS A 17 2.23 2.76 -6.28
CA LYS A 17 3.56 3.24 -5.86
C LYS A 17 3.64 3.40 -4.34
N GLN A 18 2.62 3.99 -3.72
CA GLN A 18 2.56 4.15 -2.26
C GLN A 18 2.54 2.80 -1.53
N ILE A 19 1.75 1.84 -2.00
CA ILE A 19 1.70 0.48 -1.46
C ILE A 19 3.08 -0.19 -1.54
N ASN A 20 3.76 -0.08 -2.67
CA ASN A 20 5.09 -0.67 -2.84
C ASN A 20 6.11 -0.05 -1.88
N ASN A 21 6.12 1.28 -1.77
CA ASN A 21 6.99 1.98 -0.82
C ASN A 21 6.73 1.53 0.62
N LEU A 22 5.46 1.41 1.02
CA LEU A 22 5.08 0.94 2.36
C LEU A 22 5.56 -0.50 2.62
N ASN A 23 5.44 -1.40 1.65
CA ASN A 23 5.96 -2.77 1.79
C ASN A 23 7.48 -2.80 1.94
N SER A 24 8.19 -1.99 1.15
CA SER A 24 9.65 -1.89 1.25
C SER A 24 10.09 -1.34 2.60
N THR A 25 9.46 -0.26 3.09
CA THR A 25 9.73 0.27 4.42
C THR A 25 9.44 -0.74 5.51
N LEU A 26 8.33 -1.49 5.41
CA LEU A 26 7.98 -2.51 6.39
C LEU A 26 9.01 -3.64 6.42
N ASN A 27 9.51 -4.08 5.26
CA ASN A 27 10.55 -5.11 5.19
C ASN A 27 11.84 -4.64 5.88
N LEU A 28 12.27 -3.40 5.61
CA LEU A 28 13.44 -2.82 6.27
C LEU A 28 13.27 -2.71 7.79
N LEU A 29 12.07 -2.33 8.25
CA LEU A 29 11.76 -2.27 9.68
C LEU A 29 11.77 -3.65 10.34
N SER A 30 11.28 -4.68 9.65
CA SER A 30 11.27 -6.05 10.15
C SER A 30 12.66 -6.68 10.24
N GLU A 31 13.59 -6.27 9.38
CA GLU A 31 14.98 -6.71 9.39
C GLU A 31 15.82 -5.96 10.44
N ASN A 32 15.39 -4.77 10.85
CA ASN A 32 16.06 -3.98 11.87
C ASN A 32 15.71 -4.47 13.29
N LYS A 33 16.58 -5.28 13.87
CA LYS A 33 16.46 -5.80 15.25
C LYS A 33 16.56 -4.73 16.34
N ASN A 34 17.01 -3.51 16.00
CA ASN A 34 17.07 -2.36 16.90
C ASN A 34 15.93 -1.37 16.66
N SER A 35 14.90 -1.78 15.91
CA SER A 35 13.72 -0.97 15.67
C SER A 35 12.85 -0.87 16.92
N ASP A 36 12.34 0.33 17.22
CA ASP A 36 11.30 0.52 18.23
C ASP A 36 9.95 -0.08 17.82
N PHE A 37 9.82 -0.52 16.57
CA PHE A 37 8.62 -1.22 16.10
C PHE A 37 8.62 -2.67 16.56
N ASP A 38 7.66 -3.00 17.42
CA ASP A 38 7.40 -4.38 17.78
C ASP A 38 6.66 -5.14 16.66
N GLN A 39 6.57 -6.46 16.80
CA GLN A 39 5.88 -7.30 15.83
C GLN A 39 4.40 -6.92 15.64
N LYS A 40 3.73 -6.43 16.68
CA LYS A 40 2.31 -6.02 16.61
C LYS A 40 2.15 -4.76 15.77
N ASP A 41 3.07 -3.82 15.86
CA ASP A 41 3.04 -2.60 15.06
C ASP A 41 3.33 -2.89 13.59
N LEU A 42 4.25 -3.83 13.30
CA LEU A 42 4.47 -4.33 11.94
C LEU A 42 3.22 -5.04 11.38
N GLU A 43 2.53 -5.87 12.19
CA GLU A 43 1.27 -6.52 11.79
C GLU A 43 0.14 -5.51 11.50
N LYS A 44 -0.01 -4.47 12.33
CA LYS A 44 -0.99 -3.40 12.09
C LYS A 44 -0.73 -2.70 10.76
N ILE A 45 0.54 -2.39 10.46
CA ILE A 45 0.92 -1.75 9.19
C ILE A 45 0.63 -2.70 8.02
N ASN A 46 0.98 -3.99 8.13
CA ASN A 46 0.71 -4.97 7.09
C ASN A 46 -0.80 -5.11 6.81
N THR A 47 -1.62 -5.12 7.86
CA THR A 47 -3.08 -5.16 7.76
C THR A 47 -3.64 -3.94 7.03
N LYS A 48 -3.15 -2.74 7.36
CA LYS A 48 -3.53 -1.51 6.66
C LYS A 48 -3.14 -1.55 5.18
N ILE A 49 -1.95 -2.04 4.85
CA ILE A 49 -1.52 -2.20 3.45
C ILE A 49 -2.43 -3.18 2.70
N LYS A 50 -2.81 -4.30 3.33
CA LYS A 50 -3.73 -5.27 2.74
C LYS A 50 -5.10 -4.65 2.43
N ASN A 51 -5.66 -3.88 3.36
CA ASN A 51 -6.94 -3.20 3.14
C ASN A 51 -6.87 -2.19 1.98
N ILE A 52 -5.77 -1.44 1.87
CA ILE A 52 -5.56 -0.50 0.77
C ILE A 52 -5.46 -1.24 -0.58
N LYS A 53 -4.81 -2.42 -0.63
CA LYS A 53 -4.79 -3.27 -1.83
C LYS A 53 -6.20 -3.72 -2.23
N THR A 54 -7.02 -4.16 -1.28
CA THR A 54 -8.41 -4.58 -1.53
C THR A 54 -9.23 -3.43 -2.12
N ILE A 55 -9.20 -2.24 -1.50
CA ILE A 55 -9.91 -1.06 -2.02
C ILE A 55 -9.42 -0.69 -3.43
N LEU A 56 -8.11 -0.79 -3.67
CA LEU A 56 -7.54 -0.51 -4.99
C LEU A 56 -8.05 -1.48 -6.06
N ASP A 57 -8.21 -2.76 -5.72
CA ASP A 57 -8.72 -3.76 -6.64
C ASP A 57 -10.23 -3.60 -6.89
N GLU A 58 -11.01 -3.22 -5.88
CA GLU A 58 -12.42 -2.83 -6.05
C GLU A 58 -12.55 -1.64 -7.02
N ILE A 59 -11.69 -0.62 -6.88
CA ILE A 59 -11.70 0.55 -7.77
C ILE A 59 -11.33 0.16 -9.21
N LYS A 60 -10.45 -0.82 -9.43
CA LYS A 60 -10.09 -1.27 -10.79
C LYS A 60 -11.21 -2.04 -11.48
N ASN A 61 -12.01 -2.78 -10.71
CA ASN A 61 -13.02 -3.70 -11.22
C ASN A 61 -14.40 -3.04 -11.43
N ASN A 62 -14.69 -1.93 -10.74
CA ASN A 62 -15.72 -0.96 -11.12
C ASN A 62 -15.20 0.00 -12.20
#